data_AF-A0A9D7BAE7-F1
#
_entry.id   AF-A0A9D7BAE7-F1
#
_cell.length_a   1.000
_cell.length_b   1.000
_cell.length_c   1.000
_cell.angle_alpha   90.00
_cell.angle_beta   90.00
_cell.angle_gamma   90.00
#
_symmetry.space_group_name_H-M   'P 1'
#
loop_
_entity.id
_entity.type
_entity.pdbx_description
1 polymer ?
#
loop_
_entity_poly.entity_id
_entity_poly.type
_entity_poly.pdbx_seq_one_letter_code
_entity_poly.pdbx_strand_id
1 'polypeptide(L)'
;MRFLLVLLLAASAIPAFAQPEKPRLVQFSGVVVTDSLLPVPFTNIMVKDTYRGTMSDVYGYFSFVAQEGDTVLFSALGFTRSNYMIPTDLPENRYSMIHVMGRDTIWLKEQVVVPWPSKEQFADAFLNLRLPADDYQLTMRNLSPAEMMQRLENLPPDGASSYQYQMAMDQTRLYYSGGTPAINLFNPIAWAQFIQAWKSGKLKKQ
;
A
#
# COMPACT_ATOMS: atom_id res chain seq x y z
N MET A 1 1.52 67.58 5.15
CA MET A 1 1.80 66.91 6.44
C MET A 1 0.62 66.11 7.00
N ARG A 2 -0.63 66.60 6.95
CA ARG A 2 -1.82 65.86 7.47
C ARG A 2 -2.05 64.47 6.84
N PHE A 3 -1.89 64.35 5.52
CA PHE A 3 -2.03 63.06 4.82
C PHE A 3 -0.97 62.02 5.19
N LEU A 4 0.23 62.48 5.55
CA LEU A 4 1.37 61.61 5.88
C LEU A 4 1.20 60.99 7.28
N LEU A 5 0.58 61.74 8.20
CA LEU A 5 0.18 61.25 9.53
C LEU A 5 -0.93 60.19 9.47
N VAL A 6 -1.90 60.36 8.57
CA VAL A 6 -2.98 59.37 8.37
C VAL A 6 -2.44 58.06 7.79
N LEU A 7 -1.49 58.15 6.85
CA LEU A 7 -0.84 56.98 6.27
C LEU A 7 0.00 56.20 7.31
N LEU A 8 0.69 56.92 8.20
CA LEU A 8 1.48 56.31 9.28
C LEU A 8 0.60 55.58 10.31
N LEU A 9 -0.57 56.15 10.63
CA LEU A 9 -1.53 55.57 11.57
C LEU A 9 -2.26 54.34 10.97
N ALA A 10 -2.47 54.33 9.66
CA ALA A 10 -3.02 53.17 8.96
C ALA A 10 -2.04 51.99 8.90
N ALA A 11 -0.73 52.27 8.82
CA ALA A 11 0.31 51.25 8.81
C ALA A 11 0.47 50.53 10.17
N SER A 12 0.12 51.18 11.29
CA SER A 12 0.15 50.55 12.62
C SER A 12 -1.04 49.62 12.91
N ALA A 13 -2.05 49.57 12.03
CA ALA A 13 -3.23 48.73 12.20
C ALA A 13 -3.08 47.33 11.56
N ILE A 14 -1.91 47.00 11.02
CA ILE A 14 -1.65 45.65 10.48
C ILE A 14 -1.53 44.69 11.67
N PRO A 15 -2.39 43.65 11.78
CA PRO A 15 -2.26 42.67 12.83
C PRO A 15 -0.91 41.95 12.70
N ALA A 16 -0.09 42.04 13.75
CA ALA A 16 1.14 41.28 13.85
C ALA A 16 0.78 39.81 14.10
N PHE A 17 1.10 38.93 13.14
CA PHE A 17 1.06 37.50 13.37
C PHE A 17 2.19 37.14 14.34
N ALA A 18 1.82 36.69 15.54
CA ALA A 18 2.79 36.09 16.47
C ALA A 18 3.41 34.86 15.81
N GLN A 19 4.72 34.66 16.01
CA GLN A 19 5.39 33.43 15.58
C GLN A 19 4.74 32.25 16.30
N PRO A 20 4.49 31.10 15.63
CA PRO A 20 4.02 29.91 16.32
C PRO A 20 4.99 29.59 17.45
N GLU A 21 4.44 29.44 18.66
CA GLU A 21 5.21 29.17 19.86
C GLU A 21 6.09 27.94 19.63
N LYS A 22 7.39 28.07 19.91
CA LYS A 22 8.32 26.96 19.67
C LYS A 22 7.91 25.82 20.60
N PRO A 23 7.82 24.58 20.09
CA PRO A 23 7.46 23.44 20.91
C PRO A 23 8.46 23.29 22.05
N ARG A 24 7.94 23.23 23.27
CA ARG A 24 8.77 23.12 24.47
C ARG A 24 9.41 21.73 24.51
N LEU A 25 10.72 21.74 24.72
CA LEU A 25 11.53 20.52 24.76
C LEU A 25 11.58 20.01 26.20
N VAL A 26 11.36 18.71 26.35
CA VAL A 26 11.45 18.00 27.62
C VAL A 26 12.50 16.90 27.52
N GLN A 27 13.30 16.74 28.58
CA GLN A 27 14.09 15.54 28.77
C GLN A 27 13.17 14.43 29.26
N PHE A 28 12.90 13.47 28.37
CA PHE A 28 12.07 12.32 28.66
C PHE A 28 12.94 11.14 29.04
N SER A 29 12.75 10.61 30.24
CA SER A 29 13.46 9.45 30.77
C SER A 29 12.49 8.43 31.34
N GLY A 30 12.99 7.23 31.59
CA GLY A 30 12.17 6.20 32.19
C GLY A 30 12.82 4.84 32.22
N VAL A 31 12.07 3.87 32.70
CA VAL A 31 12.46 2.46 32.70
C VAL A 31 11.36 1.64 32.04
N VAL A 32 11.73 0.80 31.08
CA VAL A 32 10.83 -0.15 30.43
C VAL A 32 10.86 -1.47 31.20
N VAL A 33 9.68 -1.92 31.62
CA VAL A 33 9.50 -3.15 32.40
C VAL A 33 8.40 -4.03 31.80
N THR A 34 8.39 -5.28 32.19
CA THR A 34 7.31 -6.23 31.91
C THR A 34 6.20 -6.14 32.96
N ASP A 35 5.08 -6.83 32.74
CA ASP A 35 4.01 -6.98 33.74
C ASP A 35 4.52 -7.55 35.09
N SER A 36 5.59 -8.36 35.06
CA SER A 36 6.25 -8.88 36.26
C SER A 36 7.33 -7.94 36.83
N LEU A 37 7.35 -6.66 36.43
CA LEU A 37 8.35 -5.64 36.79
C LEU A 37 9.81 -6.02 36.45
N LEU A 38 10.03 -7.00 35.59
CA LEU A 38 11.37 -7.29 35.08
C LEU A 38 11.77 -6.28 34.00
N PRO A 39 13.01 -5.78 33.98
CA PRO A 39 13.46 -4.81 32.98
C PRO A 39 13.47 -5.42 31.58
N VAL A 40 13.10 -4.61 30.57
CA VAL A 40 13.16 -4.99 29.16
C VAL A 40 14.37 -4.31 28.51
N PRO A 41 15.49 -5.04 28.30
CA PRO A 41 16.70 -4.47 27.74
C PRO A 41 16.54 -4.14 26.25
N PHE A 42 17.36 -3.19 25.77
CA PHE A 42 17.48 -2.86 24.35
C PHE A 42 16.15 -2.54 23.64
N THR A 43 15.19 -1.97 24.36
CA THR A 43 13.92 -1.52 23.80
C THR A 43 14.19 -0.33 22.88
N ASN A 44 13.68 -0.40 21.64
CA ASN A 44 13.71 0.71 20.70
C ASN A 44 12.56 1.69 21.00
N ILE A 45 12.91 2.95 21.19
CA ILE A 45 12.03 4.02 21.65
C ILE A 45 12.14 5.16 20.66
N MET A 46 11.07 5.47 19.93
CA MET A 46 11.10 6.51 18.91
C MET A 46 9.88 7.42 18.97
N VAL A 47 10.04 8.68 18.59
CA VAL A 47 8.89 9.56 18.37
C VAL A 47 8.22 9.14 17.06
N LYS A 48 6.92 8.88 17.14
CA LYS A 48 6.08 8.42 16.04
C LYS A 48 6.22 9.37 14.84
N ASP A 49 6.30 8.79 13.64
CA ASP A 49 6.39 9.51 12.37
C ASP A 49 7.68 10.36 12.21
N THR A 50 8.69 10.13 13.06
CA THR A 50 10.01 10.76 12.96
C THR A 50 11.13 9.73 13.06
N TYR A 51 12.35 10.13 12.70
CA TYR A 51 13.56 9.33 12.90
C TYR A 51 14.27 9.64 14.22
N ARG A 52 13.59 10.32 15.16
CA ARG A 52 14.15 10.68 16.46
C ARG A 52 13.81 9.60 17.47
N GLY A 53 14.82 9.08 18.15
CA GLY A 53 14.63 8.03 19.13
C GLY A 53 15.93 7.68 19.86
N THR A 54 15.82 6.70 20.75
CA THR A 54 16.94 6.13 21.49
C THR A 54 16.66 4.65 21.75
N MET A 55 17.65 3.96 22.31
CA MET A 55 17.51 2.58 22.77
C MET A 55 17.68 2.55 24.29
N SER A 56 16.97 1.66 24.98
CA SER A 56 17.19 1.44 26.41
C SER A 56 18.48 0.66 26.69
N ASP A 57 19.02 0.85 27.88
CA ASP A 57 20.16 0.08 28.40
C ASP A 57 19.75 -1.35 28.81
N VAL A 58 20.70 -2.15 29.31
CA VAL A 58 20.54 -3.50 29.85
C VAL A 58 19.53 -3.55 31.00
N TYR A 59 19.38 -2.47 31.76
CA TYR A 59 18.40 -2.35 32.83
C TYR A 59 17.05 -1.78 32.38
N GLY A 60 16.83 -1.61 31.08
CA GLY A 60 15.59 -1.02 30.53
C GLY A 60 15.49 0.50 30.70
N TYR A 61 16.52 1.15 31.26
CA TYR A 61 16.55 2.61 31.41
C TYR A 61 16.77 3.31 30.07
N PHE A 62 16.07 4.42 29.85
CA PHE A 62 16.24 5.28 28.67
C PHE A 62 16.18 6.77 29.03
N SER A 63 16.78 7.61 28.20
CA SER A 63 16.68 9.06 28.27
C SER A 63 16.93 9.69 26.90
N PHE A 64 16.04 10.56 26.45
CA PHE A 64 16.22 11.36 25.23
C PHE A 64 15.41 12.67 25.28
N VAL A 65 15.60 13.55 24.31
CA VAL A 65 14.88 14.83 24.23
C VAL A 65 13.70 14.72 23.28
N ALA A 66 12.49 14.93 23.81
CA ALA A 66 11.22 14.92 23.10
C ALA A 66 10.51 16.29 23.22
N GLN A 67 9.44 16.49 22.46
CA GLN A 67 8.56 17.65 22.60
C GLN A 67 7.32 17.29 23.41
N GLU A 68 6.76 18.28 24.09
CA GLU A 68 5.43 18.18 24.70
C GLU A 68 4.38 17.81 23.65
N GLY A 69 3.53 16.80 23.93
CA GLY A 69 2.53 16.28 22.99
C GLY A 69 3.05 15.24 22.00
N ASP A 70 4.35 14.93 21.97
CA ASP A 70 4.87 13.87 21.12
C ASP A 70 4.31 12.50 21.53
N THR A 71 4.02 11.66 20.53
CA THR A 71 3.70 10.25 20.75
C THR A 71 4.97 9.42 20.58
N VAL A 72 5.38 8.72 21.63
CA VAL A 72 6.53 7.83 21.65
C VAL A 72 6.07 6.39 21.45
N LEU A 73 6.73 5.68 20.55
CA LEU A 73 6.51 4.26 20.24
C LEU A 73 7.64 3.43 20.85
N PHE A 74 7.23 2.40 21.60
CA PHE A 74 8.10 1.43 22.23
C PHE A 74 7.98 0.10 21.49
N SER A 75 9.13 -0.49 21.17
CA SER A 75 9.21 -1.77 20.47
C SER A 75 10.38 -2.60 20.99
N ALA A 76 10.12 -3.86 21.28
CA ALA A 76 11.13 -4.83 21.70
C ALA A 76 10.77 -6.21 21.12
N LEU A 77 11.77 -7.07 20.93
CA LEU A 77 11.56 -8.42 20.41
C LEU A 77 10.78 -9.26 21.43
N GLY A 78 9.70 -9.91 20.99
CA GLY A 78 8.84 -10.72 21.86
C GLY A 78 7.86 -9.91 22.72
N PHE A 79 7.69 -8.62 22.44
CA PHE A 79 6.74 -7.73 23.11
C PHE A 79 5.83 -7.05 22.10
N THR A 80 4.60 -6.80 22.52
CA THR A 80 3.63 -6.03 21.73
C THR A 80 4.06 -4.57 21.67
N ARG A 81 4.02 -3.96 20.48
CA ARG A 81 4.31 -2.52 20.33
C ARG A 81 3.29 -1.70 21.10
N SER A 82 3.77 -0.69 21.80
CA SER A 82 2.94 0.20 22.62
C SER A 82 3.31 1.65 22.36
N ASN A 83 2.33 2.54 22.41
CA ASN A 83 2.51 3.98 22.26
C ASN A 83 2.20 4.71 23.58
N TYR A 84 2.86 5.84 23.78
CA TYR A 84 2.64 6.72 24.92
C TYR A 84 2.70 8.18 24.46
N MET A 85 1.74 9.00 24.86
CA MET A 85 1.72 10.42 24.53
C MET A 85 2.26 11.22 25.70
N ILE A 86 3.28 12.05 25.44
CA ILE A 86 3.86 12.93 26.46
C ILE A 86 2.85 14.05 26.78
N PRO A 87 2.49 14.26 28.05
CA PRO A 87 1.58 15.35 28.45
C PRO A 87 2.11 16.73 28.03
N THR A 88 1.21 17.65 27.70
CA THR A 88 1.57 19.04 27.33
C THR A 88 1.76 19.94 28.56
N ASP A 89 1.11 19.61 29.68
CA ASP A 89 1.13 20.46 30.88
C ASP A 89 2.22 20.03 31.87
N LEU A 90 3.49 20.05 31.43
CA LEU A 90 4.62 19.68 32.28
C LEU A 90 5.14 20.88 33.08
N PRO A 91 5.20 20.79 34.43
CA PRO A 91 5.73 21.88 35.26
C PRO A 91 7.23 22.07 35.05
N GLU A 92 7.97 20.98 34.86
CA GLU A 92 9.42 20.95 34.69
C GLU A 92 9.82 20.50 33.28
N ASN A 93 11.03 20.85 32.86
CA ASN A 93 11.60 20.40 31.58
C ASN A 93 12.11 18.94 31.63
N ARG A 94 11.69 18.16 32.64
CA ARG A 94 12.06 16.76 32.84
C ARG A 94 10.80 15.96 33.11
N TYR A 95 10.66 14.83 32.43
CA TYR A 95 9.55 13.91 32.62
C TYR A 95 10.10 12.49 32.72
N SER A 96 9.76 11.79 33.81
CA SER A 96 10.22 10.42 34.06
C SER A 96 9.01 9.50 34.23
N MET A 97 9.04 8.32 33.60
CA MET A 97 7.97 7.34 33.74
C MET A 97 8.46 5.90 33.78
N ILE A 98 7.60 5.01 34.27
CA ILE A 98 7.78 3.55 34.15
C ILE A 98 6.84 3.07 33.05
N HIS A 99 7.39 2.45 32.02
CA HIS A 99 6.62 1.95 30.88
C HIS A 99 6.49 0.44 30.95
N VAL A 100 5.26 -0.08 30.97
CA VAL A 100 5.01 -1.53 31.03
C VAL A 100 4.72 -2.07 29.63
N MET A 101 5.49 -3.06 29.17
CA MET A 101 5.28 -3.75 27.90
C MET A 101 4.67 -5.14 28.10
N GLY A 102 3.63 -5.44 27.32
CA GLY A 102 3.01 -6.76 27.25
C GLY A 102 3.82 -7.72 26.37
N ARG A 103 3.90 -9.00 26.76
CA ARG A 103 4.57 -10.02 25.96
C ARG A 103 3.71 -10.36 24.74
N ASP A 104 4.33 -10.41 23.57
CA ASP A 104 3.68 -10.86 22.34
C ASP A 104 3.69 -12.39 22.36
N THR A 105 2.60 -12.97 22.86
CA THR A 105 2.41 -14.42 22.90
C THR A 105 1.44 -14.82 21.81
N ILE A 106 1.93 -15.56 20.83
CA ILE A 106 1.08 -16.22 19.83
C ILE A 106 0.57 -17.50 20.48
N TRP A 107 -0.72 -17.53 20.81
CA TRP A 107 -1.38 -18.75 21.24
C TRP A 107 -1.58 -19.66 20.03
N LEU A 108 -0.79 -20.73 19.96
CA LEU A 108 -1.04 -21.79 19.00
C LEU A 108 -2.31 -22.53 19.42
N LYS A 109 -3.15 -22.90 18.44
CA LYS A 109 -4.30 -23.76 18.72
C LYS A 109 -3.79 -25.12 19.20
N GLU A 110 -4.38 -25.62 20.27
CA GLU A 110 -4.11 -26.99 20.74
C GLU A 110 -4.55 -27.98 19.66
N GLN A 111 -3.63 -28.85 19.24
CA GLN A 111 -3.90 -29.94 18.30
C GLN A 111 -3.87 -31.25 19.08
N VAL A 112 -5.04 -31.86 19.26
CA VAL A 112 -5.15 -33.16 19.93
C VAL A 112 -4.62 -34.23 18.98
N VAL A 113 -3.49 -34.85 19.33
CA VAL A 113 -2.96 -36.02 18.61
C VAL A 113 -3.60 -37.26 19.21
N VAL A 114 -4.53 -37.87 18.48
CA VAL A 114 -5.14 -39.15 18.86
C VAL A 114 -4.37 -40.32 18.26
N PRO A 115 -4.20 -41.44 19.00
CA PRO A 115 -3.67 -42.66 18.42
C PRO A 115 -4.64 -43.21 17.37
N TRP A 116 -4.09 -43.83 16.32
CA TRP A 116 -4.90 -44.48 15.30
C TRP A 116 -5.61 -45.73 15.86
N PRO A 117 -6.92 -45.92 15.60
CA PRO A 117 -7.69 -47.00 16.20
C PRO A 117 -7.28 -48.42 15.78
N SER A 118 -6.76 -48.63 14.56
CA SER A 118 -6.20 -49.93 14.14
C SER A 118 -5.23 -49.81 12.96
N LYS A 119 -4.34 -50.81 12.78
CA LYS A 119 -3.38 -50.87 11.66
C LYS A 119 -4.07 -50.89 10.29
N GLU A 120 -5.19 -51.61 10.18
CA GLU A 120 -5.94 -51.75 8.93
C GLU A 120 -6.61 -50.44 8.52
N GLN A 121 -7.24 -49.75 9.49
CA GLN A 121 -7.82 -48.42 9.25
C GLN A 121 -6.76 -47.38 8.91
N PHE A 122 -5.56 -47.47 9.48
CA PHE A 122 -4.44 -46.63 9.06
C PHE A 122 -4.06 -46.89 7.60
N ALA A 123 -3.93 -48.15 7.19
CA ALA A 123 -3.57 -48.48 5.81
C ALA A 123 -4.60 -47.95 4.81
N ASP A 124 -5.89 -48.13 5.09
CA ASP A 124 -6.98 -47.63 4.25
C ASP A 124 -7.04 -46.09 4.23
N ALA A 125 -6.94 -45.44 5.39
CA ALA A 125 -6.92 -43.97 5.48
C ALA A 125 -5.69 -43.38 4.79
N PHE A 126 -4.52 -44.02 4.89
CA PHE A 126 -3.29 -43.59 4.23
C PHE A 126 -3.38 -43.71 2.70
N LEU A 127 -3.94 -44.82 2.21
CA LEU A 127 -4.17 -45.02 0.77
C LEU A 127 -5.17 -44.00 0.20
N ASN A 128 -6.20 -43.65 0.98
CA ASN A 128 -7.24 -42.71 0.58
C ASN A 128 -6.93 -41.26 0.96
N LEU A 129 -5.76 -40.98 1.56
CA LEU A 129 -5.39 -39.66 2.02
C LEU A 129 -5.21 -38.71 0.83
N ARG A 130 -6.13 -37.75 0.69
CA ARG A 130 -5.99 -36.66 -0.27
C ARG A 130 -5.48 -35.42 0.47
N LEU A 131 -4.16 -35.24 0.43
CA LEU A 131 -3.57 -33.99 0.90
C LEU A 131 -3.93 -32.87 -0.11
N PRO A 132 -4.21 -31.64 0.37
CA PRO A 132 -4.24 -30.50 -0.53
C PRO A 132 -2.90 -30.43 -1.28
N ALA A 133 -2.96 -30.12 -2.56
CA ALA A 133 -1.74 -29.98 -3.35
C ALA A 133 -0.87 -28.89 -2.73
N ASP A 134 0.42 -29.18 -2.57
CA ASP A 134 1.41 -28.22 -2.09
C ASP A 134 1.36 -26.95 -2.96
N ASP A 135 1.53 -25.78 -2.35
CA ASP A 135 1.51 -24.49 -3.04
C ASP A 135 2.54 -24.47 -4.19
N TYR A 136 3.65 -25.18 -4.02
CA TYR A 136 4.65 -25.39 -5.06
C TYR A 136 4.12 -26.21 -6.26
N GLN A 137 3.39 -27.29 -5.99
CA GLN A 137 2.82 -28.15 -7.03
C GLN A 137 1.69 -27.45 -7.79
N LEU A 138 0.85 -26.69 -7.08
CA LEU A 138 -0.18 -25.83 -7.69
C LEU A 138 0.45 -24.78 -8.62
N THR A 139 1.54 -24.17 -8.17
CA THR A 139 2.30 -23.20 -8.96
C THR A 139 2.86 -23.85 -10.22
N MET A 140 3.50 -25.01 -10.10
CA MET A 140 4.04 -25.75 -11.25
C MET A 140 2.95 -26.18 -12.25
N ARG A 141 1.77 -26.56 -11.75
CA ARG A 141 0.63 -26.90 -12.60
C ARG A 141 0.16 -25.69 -13.41
N ASN A 142 -0.07 -24.56 -12.73
CA ASN A 142 -0.49 -23.29 -13.34
C ASN A 142 0.54 -22.71 -14.32
N LEU A 143 1.84 -22.95 -14.07
CA LEU A 143 2.94 -22.55 -14.94
C LEU A 143 3.20 -23.52 -16.09
N SER A 144 2.52 -24.67 -16.12
CA SER A 144 2.70 -25.63 -17.20
C SER A 144 2.34 -24.97 -18.54
N PRO A 145 3.14 -25.17 -19.61
CA PRO A 145 2.89 -24.53 -20.90
C PRO A 145 1.48 -24.81 -21.44
N ALA A 146 0.95 -26.01 -21.20
CA ALA A 146 -0.39 -26.40 -21.62
C ALA A 146 -1.48 -25.58 -20.90
N GLU A 147 -1.41 -25.43 -19.57
CA GLU A 147 -2.38 -24.61 -18.82
C GLU A 147 -2.25 -23.12 -19.18
N MET A 148 -1.02 -22.62 -19.40
CA MET A 148 -0.81 -21.23 -19.83
C MET A 148 -1.39 -20.95 -21.22
N MET A 149 -1.20 -21.85 -22.19
CA MET A 149 -1.79 -21.72 -23.53
C MET A 149 -3.32 -21.73 -23.45
N GLN A 150 -3.90 -22.66 -22.69
CA GLN A 150 -5.35 -22.74 -22.50
C GLN A 150 -5.90 -21.48 -21.82
N ARG A 151 -5.19 -20.91 -20.85
CA ARG A 151 -5.57 -19.64 -20.22
C ARG A 151 -5.49 -18.47 -21.21
N LEU A 152 -4.42 -18.42 -22.02
CA LEU A 152 -4.23 -17.37 -23.03
C LEU A 152 -5.33 -17.39 -24.10
N GLU A 153 -5.78 -18.58 -24.52
CA GLU A 153 -6.88 -18.76 -25.47
C GLU A 153 -8.21 -18.22 -24.94
N ASN A 154 -8.46 -18.37 -23.63
CA ASN A 154 -9.69 -17.92 -22.98
C ASN A 154 -9.63 -16.47 -22.47
N LEU A 155 -8.48 -15.81 -22.54
CA LEU A 155 -8.35 -14.41 -22.14
C LEU A 155 -8.85 -13.50 -23.27
N PRO A 156 -9.72 -12.51 -22.97
CA PRO A 156 -10.10 -11.53 -23.96
C PRO A 156 -8.86 -10.72 -24.38
N PRO A 157 -8.78 -10.26 -25.64
CA PRO A 157 -7.70 -9.40 -26.09
C PRO A 157 -7.63 -8.14 -25.21
N ASP A 158 -6.44 -7.80 -24.74
CA ASP A 158 -6.19 -6.52 -24.08
C ASP A 158 -6.29 -5.36 -25.11
N GLY A 159 -6.29 -4.11 -24.65
CA GLY A 159 -6.44 -2.94 -25.53
C GLY A 159 -5.33 -2.83 -26.60
N ALA A 160 -4.11 -3.30 -26.29
CA ALA A 160 -2.99 -3.25 -27.22
C ALA A 160 -3.05 -4.38 -28.27
N SER A 161 -3.35 -5.61 -27.85
CA SER A 161 -3.49 -6.79 -28.72
C SER A 161 -4.73 -6.69 -29.60
N SER A 162 -5.84 -6.14 -29.10
CA SER A 162 -7.01 -5.84 -29.93
C SER A 162 -6.69 -4.82 -31.04
N TYR A 163 -5.96 -3.75 -30.71
CA TYR A 163 -5.49 -2.79 -31.72
C TYR A 163 -4.53 -3.42 -32.73
N GLN A 164 -3.57 -4.24 -32.27
CA GLN A 164 -2.67 -4.97 -33.16
C GLN A 164 -3.42 -5.95 -34.07
N TYR A 165 -4.40 -6.66 -33.53
CA TYR A 165 -5.25 -7.57 -34.29
C TYR A 165 -6.06 -6.83 -35.36
N GLN A 166 -6.63 -5.67 -35.00
CA GLN A 166 -7.33 -4.80 -35.94
C GLN A 166 -6.39 -4.28 -37.03
N MET A 167 -5.21 -3.80 -36.67
CA MET A 167 -4.20 -3.34 -37.62
C MET A 167 -3.73 -4.48 -38.54
N ALA A 168 -3.54 -5.69 -38.01
CA ALA A 168 -3.19 -6.87 -38.78
C ALA A 168 -4.30 -7.28 -39.76
N MET A 169 -5.57 -7.18 -39.35
CA MET A 169 -6.72 -7.36 -40.25
C MET A 169 -6.74 -6.32 -41.36
N ASP A 170 -6.52 -5.05 -41.03
CA ASP A 170 -6.47 -3.97 -42.01
C ASP A 170 -5.30 -4.16 -42.98
N GLN A 171 -4.10 -4.50 -42.48
CA GLN A 171 -2.94 -4.79 -43.33
C GLN A 171 -3.18 -6.01 -44.23
N THR A 172 -3.83 -7.06 -43.72
CA THR A 172 -4.20 -8.25 -44.48
C THR A 172 -5.20 -7.91 -45.58
N ARG A 173 -6.21 -7.07 -45.28
CA ARG A 173 -7.15 -6.55 -46.27
C ARG A 173 -6.41 -5.78 -47.37
N LEU A 174 -5.48 -4.90 -46.99
CA LEU A 174 -4.66 -4.14 -47.93
C LEU A 174 -3.81 -5.05 -48.83
N TYR A 175 -3.19 -6.07 -48.25
CA TYR A 175 -2.40 -7.05 -48.99
C TYR A 175 -3.25 -7.82 -50.01
N TYR A 176 -4.40 -8.35 -49.61
CA TYR A 176 -5.33 -9.04 -50.52
C TYR A 176 -5.97 -8.11 -51.55
N SER A 177 -6.16 -6.83 -51.24
CA SER A 177 -6.64 -5.83 -52.21
C SER A 177 -5.56 -5.32 -53.16
N GLY A 178 -4.35 -5.89 -53.12
CA GLY A 178 -3.26 -5.55 -54.05
C GLY A 178 -2.51 -4.27 -53.68
N GLY A 179 -2.54 -3.84 -52.42
CA GLY A 179 -1.76 -2.71 -51.91
C GLY A 179 -2.58 -1.66 -51.15
N THR A 180 -2.11 -0.41 -51.21
CA THR A 180 -2.72 0.72 -50.50
C THR A 180 -4.18 0.92 -50.91
N PRO A 181 -5.06 1.34 -49.98
CA PRO A 181 -6.46 1.50 -50.29
C PRO A 181 -6.62 2.60 -51.35
N ALA A 182 -7.29 2.31 -52.46
CA ALA A 182 -7.46 3.25 -53.54
C ALA A 182 -8.24 4.50 -53.06
N ILE A 183 -7.57 5.66 -53.05
CA ILE A 183 -8.19 6.94 -52.69
C ILE A 183 -9.07 7.39 -53.86
N ASN A 184 -10.39 7.37 -53.66
CA ASN A 184 -11.38 7.70 -54.72
C ASN A 184 -11.64 9.20 -54.91
N LEU A 185 -10.86 10.09 -54.27
CA LEU A 185 -11.08 11.55 -54.31
C LEU A 185 -11.02 12.14 -55.73
N PHE A 186 -10.16 11.60 -56.60
CA PHE A 186 -9.99 12.09 -57.97
C PHE A 186 -10.63 11.16 -59.02
N ASN A 187 -11.39 10.15 -58.61
CA ASN A 187 -12.06 9.24 -59.54
C ASN A 187 -13.45 9.79 -59.93
N PRO A 188 -13.64 10.28 -61.17
CA PRO A 188 -14.92 10.87 -61.59
C PRO A 188 -16.08 9.85 -61.61
N ILE A 189 -15.77 8.56 -61.79
CA ILE A 189 -16.77 7.48 -61.75
C ILE A 189 -17.26 7.26 -60.32
N ALA A 190 -16.35 7.33 -59.32
CA ALA A 190 -16.73 7.23 -57.91
C ALA A 190 -17.61 8.41 -57.47
N TRP A 191 -17.36 9.63 -57.97
CA TRP A 191 -18.23 10.80 -57.74
C TRP A 191 -19.60 10.65 -58.39
N ALA A 192 -19.66 10.10 -59.60
CA ALA A 192 -20.93 9.81 -60.25
C ALA A 192 -21.74 8.78 -59.44
N GLN A 193 -21.11 7.69 -58.98
CA GLN A 193 -21.72 6.69 -58.12
C GLN A 193 -22.16 7.28 -56.77
N PHE A 194 -21.36 8.17 -56.16
CA PHE A 194 -21.68 8.87 -54.92
C PHE A 194 -22.89 9.80 -55.07
N ILE A 195 -22.90 10.66 -56.09
CA ILE A 195 -24.03 11.56 -56.40
C ILE A 195 -25.29 10.76 -56.70
N GLN A 196 -25.16 9.63 -57.41
CA GLN A 196 -26.26 8.73 -57.70
C GLN A 196 -26.78 8.03 -56.43
N ALA A 197 -25.89 7.59 -55.53
CA ALA A 197 -26.24 7.00 -54.24
C ALA A 197 -26.93 8.01 -53.31
N TRP A 198 -26.50 9.29 -53.35
CA TRP A 198 -27.13 10.39 -52.64
C TRP A 198 -28.54 10.67 -53.15
N LYS A 199 -28.69 10.81 -54.48
CA LYS A 199 -29.99 11.06 -55.13
C LYS A 199 -30.98 9.91 -54.96
N SER A 200 -30.48 8.67 -54.98
CA SER A 200 -31.30 7.47 -54.75
C SER A 200 -31.62 7.21 -53.28
N GLY A 201 -31.13 8.05 -52.36
CA GLY A 201 -31.41 7.93 -50.93
C GLY A 201 -30.76 6.73 -50.24
N LYS A 202 -29.86 6.00 -50.92
CA LYS A 202 -29.13 4.85 -50.35
C LYS A 202 -28.23 5.24 -49.19
N LEU A 203 -27.77 6.49 -49.17
CA LEU A 203 -26.94 7.06 -48.09
C LEU A 203 -27.78 7.60 -46.91
N LYS A 204 -29.11 7.49 -46.96
CA LYS A 204 -30.00 8.05 -45.93
C LYS A 204 -30.19 7.13 -44.72
N LYS A 205 -29.50 5.98 -44.63
CA LYS A 205 -29.55 5.08 -43.46
C LYS A 205 -28.26 4.28 -43.25
N GLN A 206 -27.51 4.64 -42.21
CA GLN A 206 -27.29 3.79 -41.04
C GLN A 206 -27.47 4.67 -39.79
#